data_AF-A0A928VEL0-F1
#
_entry.id   AF-A0A928VEL0-F1
#
_cell.length_a   1.000
_cell.length_b   1.000
_cell.length_c   1.000
_cell.angle_alpha   90.00
_cell.angle_beta   90.00
_cell.angle_gamma   90.00
#
_symmetry.space_group_name_H-M   'P 1'
#
loop_
_entity.id
_entity.type
_entity.pdbx_description
1 polymer ?
#
loop_
_entity_poly.entity_id
_entity_poly.type
_entity_poly.pdbx_seq_one_letter_code
_entity_poly.pdbx_strand_id
1 'polypeptide(L)'
;MPLEELEKQLLSLSPIDRLRIIQSVIQSLIPNITNELSQGAETLNCDANGIHSRDRSPNHPLRSLPLTISPDFDEPMTELWDALEQ
;
A
#
# COMPACT_ATOMS: atom_id res chain seq x y z
N MET A 1 25.73 -8.24 14.03
CA MET A 1 26.08 -6.96 13.38
C MET A 1 25.25 -5.88 14.07
N PRO A 2 25.85 -4.86 14.68
CA PRO A 2 25.12 -3.78 15.33
C PRO A 2 24.45 -2.88 14.28
N LEU A 3 23.29 -2.29 14.62
CA LEU A 3 22.50 -1.44 13.73
C LEU A 3 23.31 -0.27 13.14
N GLU A 4 24.15 0.34 13.99
CA GLU A 4 25.01 1.47 13.62
C GLU A 4 26.02 1.13 12.52
N GLU A 5 26.47 -0.12 12.44
CA GLU A 5 27.39 -0.57 11.39
C GLU A 5 26.66 -0.75 10.05
N LEU A 6 25.42 -1.25 10.10
CA LEU A 6 24.57 -1.39 8.92
C LEU A 6 24.22 -0.02 8.32
N GLU A 7 23.91 0.97 9.15
CA GLU A 7 23.63 2.34 8.71
C GLU A 7 24.85 2.97 8.01
N LYS A 8 26.04 2.80 8.58
CA LYS A 8 27.29 3.27 7.96
C LYS A 8 27.55 2.60 6.62
N GLN A 9 27.28 1.30 6.52
CA GLN A 9 27.41 0.55 5.27
C GLN A 9 26.38 1.01 4.22
N LEU A 10 25.14 1.30 4.61
CA LEU A 10 24.15 1.85 3.68
C LEU A 10 24.51 3.27 3.22
N LEU A 11 25.11 4.07 4.10
CA LEU A 11 25.49 5.44 3.77
C LEU A 11 26.70 5.51 2.83
N SER A 12 27.61 4.53 2.88
CA SER A 12 28.79 4.44 2.01
C SER A 12 28.48 3.93 0.60
N LEU A 13 27.31 3.32 0.38
CA LEU A 13 26.86 2.85 -0.93
C LEU A 13 26.43 4.01 -1.84
N SER A 14 26.50 3.76 -3.15
CA SER A 14 25.96 4.69 -4.14
C SER A 14 24.44 4.83 -3.99
N PRO A 15 23.84 5.96 -4.39
CA PRO A 15 22.39 6.13 -4.36
C PRO A 15 21.64 5.05 -5.15
N ILE A 16 22.24 4.55 -6.24
CA ILE A 16 21.66 3.50 -7.09
C ILE A 16 21.64 2.15 -6.35
N ASP A 17 22.71 1.81 -5.65
CA ASP A 17 22.78 0.56 -4.90
C ASP A 17 21.82 0.58 -3.70
N ARG A 18 21.70 1.73 -3.03
CA ARG A 18 20.69 1.94 -1.99
C ARG A 18 19.26 1.72 -2.51
N LEU A 19 18.93 2.31 -3.65
CA LEU A 19 17.61 2.13 -4.28
C LEU A 19 17.35 0.66 -4.63
N ARG A 20 18.37 -0.05 -5.14
CA ARG A 20 18.26 -1.48 -5.46
C ARG A 20 18.02 -2.34 -4.22
N ILE A 21 18.70 -2.04 -3.12
CA ILE A 21 18.49 -2.72 -1.83
C ILE A 21 17.08 -2.47 -1.33
N ILE A 22 16.62 -1.21 -1.31
CA ILE A 22 15.26 -0.86 -0.89
C ILE A 22 14.22 -1.59 -1.73
N GLN A 23 14.39 -1.61 -3.06
CA GLN A 23 13.51 -2.34 -3.97
C GLN A 23 13.49 -3.84 -3.66
N SER A 24 14.64 -4.46 -3.41
CA SER A 24 14.73 -5.87 -3.04
C SER A 24 14.05 -6.17 -1.70
N VAL A 25 14.19 -5.28 -0.72
CA VAL A 25 13.55 -5.42 0.60
C VAL A 25 12.03 -5.31 0.46
N ILE A 26 11.54 -4.33 -0.30
CA ILE A 26 10.11 -4.17 -0.58
C ILE A 26 9.54 -5.42 -1.26
N GLN A 27 10.25 -5.97 -2.26
CA GLN A 27 9.83 -7.20 -2.96
C GLN A 27 9.78 -8.42 -2.04
N SER A 28 10.73 -8.53 -1.10
CA SER A 28 10.77 -9.64 -0.15
C SER A 28 9.72 -9.52 0.96
N LEU A 29 9.41 -8.32 1.41
CA LEU A 29 8.40 -8.07 2.46
C LEU A 29 6.98 -8.07 1.87
N ILE A 30 6.85 -7.75 0.59
CA ILE A 30 5.56 -7.66 -0.10
C ILE A 30 5.59 -8.50 -1.39
N PRO A 31 5.52 -9.83 -1.27
CA PRO A 31 5.62 -10.75 -2.42
C PRO A 31 4.52 -10.58 -3.47
N ASN A 32 3.45 -9.81 -3.18
CA ASN A 32 2.28 -9.68 -4.07
C ASN A 32 2.10 -8.31 -4.75
N ILE A 33 2.94 -7.28 -4.47
CA ILE A 33 2.78 -5.96 -5.11
C ILE A 33 3.46 -5.90 -6.50
N THR A 34 4.51 -6.69 -6.75
CA THR A 34 5.29 -6.54 -8.00
C THR A 34 4.77 -7.33 -9.20
N ASN A 35 4.02 -8.41 -9.00
CA ASN A 35 3.32 -9.06 -10.12
C ASN A 35 2.21 -8.16 -10.68
N GLU A 36 1.55 -7.37 -9.83
CA GLU A 36 0.48 -6.44 -10.22
C GLU A 36 1.03 -5.18 -10.92
N LEU A 37 2.27 -4.77 -10.66
CA LEU A 37 2.89 -3.60 -11.31
C LEU A 37 3.32 -3.84 -12.77
N SER A 38 3.49 -5.11 -13.16
CA SER A 38 3.80 -5.45 -14.56
C SER A 38 2.56 -5.76 -15.40
N GLN A 39 1.38 -5.93 -14.78
CA GLN A 39 0.10 -6.14 -15.47
C GLN A 39 -0.90 -4.99 -15.29
N GLY A 40 -0.73 -4.12 -14.29
CA GLY A 40 -1.62 -3.00 -13.98
C GLY A 40 -1.36 -1.70 -14.76
N ALA A 41 -0.90 -1.77 -16.02
CA ALA A 41 -0.91 -0.63 -16.94
C ALA A 41 -2.33 -0.37 -17.49
N GLU A 42 -3.35 -0.53 -16.66
CA GLU A 42 -4.76 -0.35 -17.00
C GLU A 42 -5.25 0.97 -16.39
N THR A 43 -4.89 2.05 -17.07
CA THR A 43 -5.62 3.33 -17.14
C THR A 43 -6.20 3.87 -15.82
N LEU A 44 -5.40 4.63 -15.08
CA LEU A 44 -5.94 5.67 -14.19
C LEU A 44 -6.50 6.80 -15.08
N ASN A 45 -7.74 6.67 -15.53
CA ASN A 45 -8.45 7.75 -16.21
C ASN A 45 -9.06 8.66 -15.14
N CYS A 46 -8.54 9.88 -15.04
CA CYS A 46 -9.02 10.90 -14.11
C CYS A 46 -10.02 11.78 -14.86
N ASP A 47 -11.32 11.68 -14.59
CA ASP A 47 -12.32 12.65 -15.00
C ASP A 47 -12.68 13.61 -13.86
N ALA A 48 -13.27 14.75 -14.22
CA ALA A 48 -13.36 15.97 -13.40
C ALA A 48 -14.24 15.88 -12.13
N ASN A 49 -14.72 14.69 -11.75
CA ASN A 49 -15.65 14.47 -10.63
C ASN A 49 -15.10 13.60 -9.48
N GLY A 50 -13.79 13.29 -9.47
CA GLY A 50 -13.16 12.52 -8.39
C GLY A 50 -13.11 11.02 -8.68
N ILE A 51 -11.96 10.43 -8.35
CA ILE A 51 -11.47 9.07 -8.66
C ILE A 51 -12.55 8.03 -8.24
N HIS A 52 -12.76 6.87 -8.89
CA HIS A 52 -11.93 5.67 -8.81
C HIS A 52 -12.33 4.65 -9.88
N SER A 53 -11.36 4.25 -10.72
CA SER A 53 -11.41 2.95 -11.41
C SER A 53 -11.43 1.88 -10.32
N ARG A 54 -12.63 1.48 -9.92
CA ARG A 54 -12.83 0.46 -8.90
C ARG A 54 -12.41 -0.85 -9.53
N ASP A 55 -11.27 -1.36 -9.13
CA ASP A 55 -10.84 -2.70 -9.52
C ASP A 55 -11.90 -3.71 -9.02
N ARG A 56 -12.71 -4.19 -9.97
CA ARG A 56 -13.75 -5.20 -9.76
C ARG A 56 -13.26 -6.57 -10.20
N SER A 57 -11.95 -6.74 -10.38
CA SER A 57 -11.34 -8.00 -10.77
C SER A 57 -11.85 -9.13 -9.89
N PRO A 58 -12.21 -10.28 -10.48
CA PRO A 58 -12.58 -11.46 -9.72
C PRO A 58 -11.44 -11.93 -8.81
N ASN A 59 -10.19 -11.58 -9.12
CA ASN A 59 -8.99 -11.95 -8.37
C ASN A 59 -8.57 -10.88 -7.35
N HIS A 60 -9.43 -9.89 -7.04
CA HIS A 60 -9.10 -8.85 -6.09
C HIS A 60 -8.77 -9.46 -4.71
N PRO A 61 -7.65 -9.06 -4.06
CA PRO A 61 -7.09 -9.75 -2.88
C PRO A 61 -8.04 -9.77 -1.67
N LEU A 62 -8.89 -8.75 -1.54
CA LEU A 62 -9.89 -8.70 -0.45
C LEU A 62 -11.09 -9.65 -0.68
N ARG A 63 -11.28 -10.23 -1.87
CA ARG A 63 -12.42 -11.15 -2.14
C ARG A 63 -12.25 -12.53 -1.51
N SER A 64 -11.02 -12.96 -1.27
CA SER A 64 -10.72 -14.26 -0.64
C SER A 64 -10.71 -14.20 0.89
N LEU A 65 -10.83 -13.01 1.48
CA LEU A 65 -10.71 -12.83 2.93
C LEU A 65 -12.11 -12.79 3.58
N PRO A 66 -12.40 -13.63 4.58
CA PRO A 66 -13.64 -13.51 5.33
C PRO A 66 -13.64 -12.22 6.14
N LEU A 67 -14.65 -11.38 5.92
CA LEU A 67 -14.84 -10.13 6.64
C LEU A 67 -15.97 -10.31 7.65
N THR A 68 -15.68 -10.04 8.92
CA THR A 68 -16.70 -9.94 9.96
C THR A 68 -17.09 -8.47 10.09
N ILE A 69 -18.33 -8.16 9.75
CA ILE A 69 -18.90 -6.83 9.95
C ILE A 69 -19.43 -6.76 11.39
N SER A 70 -19.03 -5.73 12.11
CA SER A 70 -19.47 -5.49 13.49
C SER A 70 -20.96 -5.09 13.51
N PRO A 71 -21.76 -5.48 14.52
CA PRO A 71 -23.19 -5.17 14.56
C PRO A 71 -23.50 -3.67 14.69
N ASP A 72 -22.54 -2.88 15.16
CA ASP A 72 -22.57 -1.42 15.31
C ASP A 72 -22.01 -0.68 14.08
N PHE A 73 -21.70 -1.40 12.99
CA PHE A 73 -21.11 -0.78 11.79
C PHE A 73 -21.99 0.33 11.17
N ASP A 74 -23.31 0.19 11.29
CA ASP A 74 -24.27 1.17 10.78
C ASP A 74 -24.52 2.32 11.77
N GLU A 75 -23.94 2.28 12.98
CA GLU A 75 -24.09 3.36 13.96
C GLU A 75 -23.28 4.60 13.53
N PRO A 76 -23.85 5.80 13.66
CA PRO A 76 -23.15 7.03 13.32
C PRO A 76 -21.95 7.22 14.25
N MET A 77 -20.73 7.12 13.71
CA MET A 77 -19.49 7.40 14.44
C MET A 77 -19.27 8.91 14.59
N THR A 78 -20.09 9.58 15.40
CA THR A 78 -20.03 11.04 15.65
C THR A 78 -18.64 11.50 16.08
N GLU A 79 -17.95 10.72 16.91
CA GLU A 79 -16.59 11.01 17.39
C GLU A 79 -15.56 11.13 16.25
N LEU A 80 -15.72 10.40 15.14
CA LEU A 80 -14.83 10.53 13.98
C LEU A 80 -15.06 11.83 13.21
N TRP A 81 -16.32 12.27 13.14
CA TRP A 81 -16.70 13.50 12.44
C TRP A 81 -16.30 14.72 13.28
N ASP A 82 -16.52 14.68 14.58
CA ASP A 82 -16.13 15.74 15.52
C ASP A 82 -14.59 15.95 15.57
N ALA A 83 -13.81 14.89 15.34
CA ALA A 83 -12.34 14.97 15.27
C ALA A 83 -11.81 15.66 14.00
N LEU A 84 -12.62 15.77 12.94
CA LEU A 84 -12.24 16.44 11.69
C LEU A 84 -12.52 17.94 11.71
N GLU A 85 -13.30 18.42 12.68
CA GLU A 85 -13.68 19.83 12.83
C GLU A 85 -12.72 20.65 13.71
N GLN A 86 -11.62 20.05 14.19
CA GLN A 86 -10.56 20.71 14.98
C GLN A 86 -9.37 21.17 14.14
#